data_AF-A0A2K1K6X2-F1
#
_entry.id   AF-A0A2K1K6X2-F1
#
_cell.length_a   1.000
_cell.length_b   1.000
_cell.length_c   1.000
_cell.angle_alpha   90.00
_cell.angle_beta   90.00
_cell.angle_gamma   90.00
#
_symmetry.space_group_name_H-M   'P 1'
#
loop_
_entity.id
_entity.type
_entity.pdbx_description
1 polymer ?
#
loop_
_entity_poly.entity_id
_entity_poly.type
_entity_poly.pdbx_seq_one_letter_code
_entity_poly.pdbx_strand_id
1 'polypeptide(L)'
;MKDIRLSNTFSNDVNFLHYLISKVFKDVKLLNSFGNDIKFLYLLILNINKYVRLFNSFGNNIKFSQHIISNVIKDIRLFNTFSNDVNFLYYLISKVFKDVRLLNSFGNDVKFLHLLILNIIKDVRLLNSFGNDVKFSQHLISNVIKDVRLSNTFSNDVNFLHYLISKVFKDVKLLNSFGNDIKFLHYLISKVFKDVKLFNSFGNDIKFLHLLILNIIKDVRLSNSFDNDVKFSQQLTSNII
;
A
#
# COMPACT_ATOMS: atom_id res chain seq x y z
N MET A 1 29.50 -1.28 -6.19
CA MET A 1 28.22 -1.69 -5.58
C MET A 1 27.86 -3.06 -6.10
N LYS A 2 27.51 -4.00 -5.21
CA LYS A 2 27.05 -5.34 -5.61
C LYS A 2 25.56 -5.31 -5.95
N ASP A 3 25.10 -6.33 -6.66
CA ASP A 3 23.68 -6.61 -6.83
C ASP A 3 23.36 -7.90 -6.06
N ILE A 4 22.19 -7.95 -5.43
CA ILE A 4 21.59 -9.19 -4.93
C ILE A 4 20.49 -9.59 -5.88
N ARG A 5 20.52 -10.86 -6.29
CA ARG A 5 19.41 -11.52 -6.93
C ARG A 5 19.14 -12.80 -6.17
N LEU A 6 17.99 -12.88 -5.51
CA LEU A 6 17.49 -14.11 -4.93
C LEU A 6 16.23 -14.48 -5.68
N SER A 7 16.19 -15.71 -6.19
CA SER A 7 15.01 -16.29 -6.78
C SER A 7 14.72 -17.56 -6.03
N ASN A 8 13.64 -17.58 -5.27
CA ASN A 8 13.24 -18.75 -4.51
C ASN A 8 11.89 -19.25 -5.02
N THR A 9 11.78 -20.56 -5.19
CA THR A 9 10.50 -21.22 -5.39
C THR A 9 10.32 -22.18 -4.23
N PHE A 10 9.28 -21.96 -3.46
CA PHE A 10 8.87 -22.81 -2.36
C PHE A 10 7.62 -23.53 -2.81
N SER A 11 7.62 -24.86 -2.71
CA SER A 11 6.45 -25.71 -2.93
C SER A 11 5.46 -25.55 -1.77
N ASN A 12 4.69 -26.58 -1.44
CA ASN A 12 3.77 -26.52 -0.31
C ASN A 12 4.48 -26.75 1.04
N ASP A 13 3.79 -26.41 2.13
CA ASP A 13 4.15 -26.78 3.51
C ASP A 13 5.51 -26.28 3.99
N VAL A 14 5.90 -25.08 3.54
CA VAL A 14 7.17 -24.48 3.92
C VAL A 14 7.03 -23.61 5.15
N ASN A 15 7.89 -23.86 6.13
CA ASN A 15 8.18 -22.90 7.20
C ASN A 15 9.61 -22.36 7.02
N PHE A 16 9.75 -21.06 6.80
CA PHE A 16 11.05 -20.48 6.47
C PHE A 16 11.27 -19.12 7.12
N LEU A 17 12.52 -18.91 7.53
CA LEU A 17 12.99 -17.71 8.18
C LEU A 17 14.24 -17.21 7.47
N HIS A 18 14.25 -15.95 7.05
CA HIS A 18 15.42 -15.37 6.41
C HIS A 18 15.73 -13.97 6.89
N TYR A 19 17.02 -13.78 7.14
CA TYR A 19 17.63 -12.54 7.57
C TYR A 19 18.71 -12.15 6.58
N LEU A 20 18.60 -10.93 6.07
CA LEU A 20 19.66 -10.32 5.27
C LEU A 20 20.00 -8.95 5.84
N ILE A 21 21.28 -8.77 6.16
CA ILE A 21 21.84 -7.50 6.62
C ILE A 21 22.92 -7.08 5.63
N SER A 22 22.82 -5.87 5.08
CA SER A 22 23.87 -5.36 4.20
C SER A 22 24.00 -3.85 4.19
N LYS A 23 25.23 -3.40 3.90
CA LYS A 23 25.63 -2.00 3.93
C LYS A 23 25.35 -1.27 2.62
N VAL A 24 25.65 -1.86 1.46
CA VAL A 24 25.50 -1.15 0.17
C VAL A 24 25.21 -2.11 -0.98
N PHE A 25 24.07 -1.93 -1.64
CA PHE A 25 23.78 -2.56 -2.92
C PHE A 25 23.37 -1.53 -3.97
N LYS A 26 23.58 -1.88 -5.23
CA LYS A 26 23.00 -1.14 -6.35
C LYS A 26 21.58 -1.65 -6.56
N ASP A 27 21.40 -2.95 -6.76
CA ASP A 27 20.09 -3.58 -6.96
C ASP A 27 19.88 -4.73 -5.99
N VAL A 28 18.72 -4.78 -5.35
CA VAL A 28 18.24 -5.95 -4.59
C VAL A 28 16.99 -6.43 -5.30
N LYS A 29 17.08 -7.55 -5.99
CA LYS A 29 15.95 -8.21 -6.65
C LYS A 29 15.62 -9.50 -5.91
N LEU A 30 14.44 -9.57 -5.31
CA LEU A 30 13.90 -10.80 -4.76
C LEU A 30 12.70 -11.23 -5.60
N LEU A 31 12.78 -12.43 -6.15
CA LEU A 31 11.72 -13.09 -6.91
C LEU A 31 11.33 -14.33 -6.12
N ASN A 32 10.20 -14.29 -5.42
CA ASN A 32 9.75 -15.45 -4.67
C ASN A 32 8.43 -15.97 -5.23
N SER A 33 8.35 -17.28 -5.43
CA SER A 33 7.10 -17.97 -5.66
C SER A 33 6.88 -18.93 -4.50
N PHE A 34 5.69 -18.87 -3.94
CA PHE A 34 5.26 -19.64 -2.79
C PHE A 34 4.05 -20.46 -3.22
N GLY A 35 4.12 -21.78 -3.03
CA GLY A 35 2.99 -22.69 -3.19
C GLY A 35 1.96 -22.47 -2.09
N ASN A 36 1.40 -23.55 -1.55
CA ASN A 36 0.37 -23.48 -0.52
C ASN A 36 0.93 -23.70 0.89
N ASP A 37 0.17 -23.30 1.90
CA ASP A 37 0.43 -23.66 3.30
C ASP A 37 1.79 -23.16 3.82
N ILE A 38 2.09 -21.90 3.52
CA ILE A 38 3.39 -21.30 3.79
C ILE A 38 3.35 -20.49 5.07
N LYS A 39 4.37 -20.65 5.90
CA LYS A 39 4.71 -19.75 7.00
C LYS A 39 6.08 -19.15 6.75
N PHE A 40 6.14 -17.84 6.62
CA PHE A 40 7.37 -17.18 6.20
C PHE A 40 7.59 -15.87 6.96
N LEU A 41 8.82 -15.68 7.44
CA LEU A 41 9.27 -14.41 7.98
C LEU A 41 10.55 -13.96 7.26
N TYR A 42 10.50 -12.73 6.75
CA TYR A 42 11.59 -12.12 6.00
C TYR A 42 12.01 -10.79 6.61
N LEU A 43 13.25 -10.68 7.08
CA LEU A 43 13.81 -9.43 7.56
C LEU A 43 14.98 -9.00 6.68
N LEU A 44 14.87 -7.79 6.12
CA LEU A 44 15.84 -7.16 5.25
C LEU A 44 16.28 -5.84 5.89
N ILE A 45 17.53 -5.75 6.35
CA ILE A 45 18.12 -4.52 6.84
C ILE A 45 19.17 -4.06 5.84
N LEU A 46 18.89 -2.94 5.19
CA LEU A 46 19.77 -2.36 4.20
C LEU A 46 20.15 -0.93 4.57
N ASN A 47 21.29 -0.44 4.12
CA ASN A 47 21.66 0.96 4.38
C ASN A 47 21.50 1.84 3.14
N ILE A 48 22.22 1.55 2.04
CA ILE A 48 22.09 2.30 0.79
C ILE A 48 21.75 1.35 -0.35
N ASN A 49 20.61 1.60 -1.01
CA ASN A 49 20.22 0.88 -2.22
C ASN A 49 19.77 1.84 -3.31
N LYS A 50 20.14 1.54 -4.55
CA LYS A 50 19.56 2.26 -5.68
C LYS A 50 18.19 1.68 -6.02
N TYR A 51 18.07 0.36 -6.04
CA TYR A 51 16.85 -0.33 -6.43
C TYR A 51 16.57 -1.47 -5.46
N VAL A 52 15.32 -1.55 -4.99
CA VAL A 52 14.80 -2.72 -4.31
C VAL A 52 13.55 -3.15 -5.06
N ARG A 53 13.58 -4.37 -5.60
CA ARG A 53 12.53 -4.95 -6.42
C ARG A 53 12.12 -6.27 -5.83
N LEU A 54 10.92 -6.31 -5.28
CA LEU A 54 10.35 -7.52 -4.70
C LEU A 54 9.17 -7.94 -5.56
N PHE A 55 9.26 -9.15 -6.07
CA PHE A 55 8.22 -9.78 -6.86
C PHE A 55 7.87 -11.07 -6.14
N ASN A 56 6.72 -11.10 -5.48
CA ASN A 56 6.27 -12.30 -4.80
C ASN A 56 4.95 -12.78 -5.40
N SER A 57 4.85 -14.08 -5.62
CA SER A 57 3.59 -14.76 -5.90
C SER A 57 3.31 -15.75 -4.80
N PHE A 58 2.09 -15.71 -4.29
CA PHE A 58 1.63 -16.48 -3.15
C PHE A 58 0.45 -17.35 -3.56
N GLY A 59 0.55 -18.65 -3.35
CA GLY A 59 -0.55 -19.60 -3.43
C GLY A 59 -1.53 -19.41 -2.27
N ASN A 60 -2.19 -20.50 -1.88
CA ASN A 60 -3.23 -20.47 -0.86
C ASN A 60 -2.67 -20.68 0.56
N ASN A 61 -3.44 -20.31 1.58
CA ASN A 61 -3.13 -20.59 2.99
C ASN A 61 -1.78 -20.03 3.44
N ILE A 62 -1.56 -18.74 3.18
CA ILE A 62 -0.26 -18.11 3.39
C ILE A 62 -0.27 -17.30 4.67
N LYS A 63 0.76 -17.47 5.50
CA LYS A 63 1.10 -16.59 6.61
C LYS A 63 2.48 -16.02 6.38
N PHE A 64 2.54 -14.79 5.86
CA PHE A 64 3.79 -14.16 5.48
C PHE A 64 3.98 -12.84 6.22
N SER A 65 5.19 -12.64 6.71
CA SER A 65 5.61 -11.38 7.32
C SER A 65 6.90 -10.91 6.69
N GLN A 66 6.94 -9.65 6.27
CA GLN A 66 8.13 -9.04 5.71
C GLN A 66 8.40 -7.68 6.34
N HIS A 67 9.63 -7.53 6.79
CA HIS A 67 10.15 -6.33 7.40
C HIS A 67 11.34 -5.85 6.59
N ILE A 68 11.26 -4.61 6.12
CA ILE A 68 12.32 -3.95 5.39
C ILE A 68 12.67 -2.67 6.12
N ILE A 69 13.93 -2.56 6.51
CA ILE A 69 14.45 -1.36 7.15
C ILE A 69 15.56 -0.87 6.24
N SER A 70 15.42 0.37 5.76
CA SER A 70 16.44 1.00 4.95
C SER A 70 16.75 2.42 5.39
N ASN A 71 17.96 2.91 5.14
CA ASN A 71 18.24 4.34 5.29
C ASN A 71 17.89 5.10 4.01
N VAL A 72 18.50 4.71 2.89
CA VAL A 72 18.31 5.37 1.60
C VAL A 72 17.98 4.33 0.55
N ILE A 73 16.83 4.52 -0.10
CA ILE A 73 16.50 3.79 -1.30
C ILE A 73 16.07 4.78 -2.37
N LYS A 74 16.64 4.70 -3.56
CA LYS A 74 16.15 5.53 -4.66
C LYS A 74 14.78 5.03 -5.10
N ASP A 75 14.66 3.80 -5.58
CA ASP A 75 13.38 3.27 -6.04
C ASP A 75 13.05 1.92 -5.38
N ILE A 76 11.84 1.82 -4.81
CA ILE A 76 11.21 0.55 -4.44
C ILE A 76 10.14 0.19 -5.46
N ARG A 77 10.14 -1.08 -5.84
CA ARG A 77 9.01 -1.69 -6.51
C ARG A 77 8.63 -2.99 -5.80
N LEU A 78 7.44 -3.05 -5.26
CA LEU A 78 6.85 -4.29 -4.75
C LEU A 78 5.72 -4.68 -5.68
N PHE A 79 5.78 -5.89 -6.16
CA PHE A 79 4.75 -6.52 -6.96
C PHE A 79 4.38 -7.81 -6.25
N ASN A 80 3.17 -7.87 -5.71
CA ASN A 80 2.71 -9.08 -5.05
C ASN A 80 1.40 -9.56 -5.68
N THR A 81 1.36 -10.86 -5.97
CA THR A 81 0.12 -11.55 -6.34
C THR A 81 -0.20 -12.54 -5.24
N PHE A 82 -1.42 -12.44 -4.73
CA PHE A 82 -1.93 -13.28 -3.67
C PHE A 82 -3.14 -14.03 -4.21
N SER A 83 -3.12 -15.35 -4.04
CA SER A 83 -4.28 -16.21 -4.27
C SER A 83 -5.23 -16.08 -3.07
N ASN A 84 -5.81 -17.17 -2.58
CA ASN A 84 -6.80 -17.15 -1.51
C ASN A 84 -6.19 -17.41 -0.12
N ASP A 85 -6.93 -17.08 0.93
CA ASP A 85 -6.58 -17.44 2.32
C ASP A 85 -5.21 -16.91 2.77
N VAL A 86 -4.94 -15.65 2.44
CA VAL A 86 -3.66 -15.01 2.72
C VAL A 86 -3.75 -14.12 3.94
N ASN A 87 -2.84 -14.32 4.89
CA ASN A 87 -2.53 -13.38 5.94
C ASN A 87 -1.13 -12.81 5.75
N PHE A 88 -1.05 -11.54 5.38
CA PHE A 88 0.20 -10.88 5.02
C PHE A 88 0.43 -9.62 5.84
N LEU A 89 1.60 -9.56 6.47
CA LEU A 89 2.09 -8.39 7.17
C LEU A 89 3.32 -7.83 6.45
N TYR A 90 3.28 -6.56 6.10
CA TYR A 90 4.44 -5.88 5.57
C TYR A 90 4.74 -4.57 6.27
N TYR A 91 6.01 -4.41 6.60
CA TYR A 91 6.53 -3.26 7.28
C TYR A 91 7.74 -2.72 6.54
N LEU A 92 7.69 -1.45 6.15
CA LEU A 92 8.82 -0.76 5.55
C LEU A 92 9.09 0.55 6.27
N ILE A 93 10.30 0.66 6.81
CA ILE A 93 10.85 1.92 7.29
C ILE A 93 11.91 2.40 6.32
N SER A 94 11.84 3.67 5.91
CA SER A 94 12.99 4.32 5.29
C SER A 94 13.08 5.81 5.57
N LYS A 95 14.29 6.35 5.58
CA LYS A 95 14.46 7.81 5.68
C LYS A 95 14.20 8.49 4.34
N VAL A 96 14.74 7.97 3.25
CA VAL A 96 14.64 8.65 1.95
C VAL A 96 14.21 7.67 0.87
N PHE A 97 13.15 8.06 0.17
CA PHE A 97 12.70 7.48 -1.09
C PHE A 97 12.63 8.53 -2.18
N LYS A 98 13.06 8.14 -3.38
CA LYS A 98 12.61 8.85 -4.58
C LYS A 98 11.24 8.30 -4.96
N ASP A 99 11.18 7.06 -5.40
CA ASP A 99 9.95 6.47 -5.94
C ASP A 99 9.57 5.19 -5.16
N VAL A 100 8.31 5.11 -4.72
CA VAL A 100 7.70 3.91 -4.17
C VAL A 100 6.59 3.46 -5.11
N ARG A 101 6.69 2.25 -5.64
CA ARG A 101 5.64 1.62 -6.45
C ARG A 101 5.19 0.32 -5.81
N LEU A 102 3.94 0.26 -5.39
CA LEU A 102 3.33 -0.95 -4.86
C LEU A 102 2.21 -1.36 -5.80
N LEU A 103 2.32 -2.56 -6.33
CA LEU A 103 1.33 -3.15 -7.21
C LEU A 103 0.93 -4.49 -6.61
N ASN A 104 -0.26 -4.56 -6.05
CA ASN A 104 -0.74 -5.80 -5.44
C ASN A 104 -2.04 -6.25 -6.10
N SER A 105 -2.15 -7.57 -6.30
CA SER A 105 -3.39 -8.21 -6.68
C SER A 105 -3.70 -9.27 -5.63
N PHE A 106 -4.92 -9.24 -5.13
CA PHE A 106 -5.41 -10.09 -4.07
C PHE A 106 -6.59 -10.91 -4.59
N GLY A 107 -6.55 -12.22 -4.37
CA GLY A 107 -7.69 -13.11 -4.51
C GLY A 107 -8.68 -12.91 -3.37
N ASN A 108 -9.28 -14.02 -2.91
CA ASN A 108 -10.31 -13.99 -1.89
C ASN A 108 -9.74 -14.25 -0.48
N ASP A 109 -10.51 -13.92 0.56
CA ASP A 109 -10.19 -14.28 1.94
C ASP A 109 -8.84 -13.73 2.42
N VAL A 110 -8.53 -12.49 2.02
CA VAL A 110 -7.25 -11.87 2.31
C VAL A 110 -7.32 -10.97 3.56
N LYS A 111 -6.37 -11.17 4.46
CA LYS A 111 -6.03 -10.22 5.53
C LYS A 111 -4.65 -9.62 5.23
N PHE A 112 -4.62 -8.32 4.97
CA PHE A 112 -3.39 -7.63 4.62
C PHE A 112 -3.20 -6.40 5.49
N LEU A 113 -2.06 -6.33 6.18
CA LEU A 113 -1.63 -5.14 6.90
C LEU A 113 -0.31 -4.63 6.31
N HIS A 114 -0.30 -3.36 5.95
CA HIS A 114 0.86 -2.75 5.32
C HIS A 114 1.16 -1.38 5.89
N LEU A 115 2.29 -1.28 6.58
CA LEU A 115 2.71 -0.09 7.27
C LEU A 115 4.02 0.45 6.65
N LEU A 116 3.93 1.67 6.13
CA LEU A 116 5.03 2.44 5.56
C LEU A 116 5.32 3.64 6.45
N ILE A 117 6.53 3.69 7.00
CA ILE A 117 7.02 4.85 7.74
C ILE A 117 8.21 5.42 7.00
N LEU A 118 7.96 6.54 6.34
CA LEU A 118 8.87 7.18 5.42
C LEU A 118 9.18 8.58 5.95
N ASN A 119 10.31 9.20 5.60
CA ASN A 119 10.56 10.59 5.98
C ASN A 119 10.38 11.53 4.79
N ILE A 120 11.13 11.30 3.70
CA ILE A 120 10.99 12.08 2.47
C ILE A 120 10.70 11.13 1.32
N ILE A 121 9.61 11.39 0.60
CA ILE A 121 9.25 10.68 -0.62
C ILE A 121 8.98 11.68 -1.73
N LYS A 122 9.50 11.39 -2.92
CA LYS A 122 9.08 12.13 -4.10
C LYS A 122 7.74 11.59 -4.60
N ASP A 123 7.71 10.36 -5.08
CA ASP A 123 6.53 9.81 -5.74
C ASP A 123 6.08 8.50 -5.08
N VAL A 124 4.82 8.41 -4.68
CA VAL A 124 4.16 7.18 -4.22
C VAL A 124 3.10 6.78 -5.25
N ARG A 125 3.17 5.53 -5.72
CA ARG A 125 2.14 4.91 -6.57
C ARG A 125 1.70 3.61 -5.95
N LEU A 126 0.45 3.54 -5.53
CA LEU A 126 -0.18 2.34 -4.98
C LEU A 126 -1.30 1.94 -5.93
N LEU A 127 -1.17 0.77 -6.54
CA LEU A 127 -2.18 0.19 -7.40
C LEU A 127 -2.56 -1.16 -6.81
N ASN A 128 -3.79 -1.29 -6.32
CA ASN A 128 -4.25 -2.55 -5.76
C ASN A 128 -5.54 -3.02 -6.43
N SER A 129 -5.65 -4.33 -6.63
CA SER A 129 -6.88 -4.99 -7.04
C SER A 129 -7.22 -6.06 -6.02
N PHE A 130 -8.48 -6.09 -5.60
CA PHE A 130 -8.98 -6.94 -4.54
C PHE A 130 -10.13 -7.80 -5.03
N GLY A 131 -10.04 -9.11 -4.78
CA GLY A 131 -11.15 -10.04 -4.87
C GLY A 131 -12.15 -9.84 -3.72
N ASN A 132 -12.81 -10.92 -3.32
CA ASN A 132 -13.85 -10.88 -2.29
C ASN A 132 -13.29 -11.11 -0.88
N ASP A 133 -14.08 -10.77 0.13
CA ASP A 133 -13.78 -11.09 1.54
C ASP A 133 -12.43 -10.55 2.03
N VAL A 134 -12.10 -9.33 1.59
CA VAL A 134 -10.81 -8.70 1.88
C VAL A 134 -10.90 -7.81 3.11
N LYS A 135 -9.96 -8.01 4.04
CA LYS A 135 -9.64 -7.07 5.12
C LYS A 135 -8.27 -6.47 4.87
N PHE A 136 -8.26 -5.23 4.39
CA PHE A 136 -7.02 -4.52 4.07
C PHE A 136 -6.87 -3.31 4.98
N SER A 137 -5.71 -3.20 5.62
CA SER A 137 -5.30 -2.00 6.32
C SER A 137 -3.96 -1.51 5.81
N GLN A 138 -3.89 -0.25 5.44
CA GLN A 138 -2.67 0.39 5.00
C GLN A 138 -2.47 1.72 5.70
N HIS A 139 -1.26 1.88 6.22
CA HIS A 139 -0.84 3.08 6.90
C HIS A 139 0.42 3.60 6.23
N LEU A 140 0.36 4.83 5.75
CA LEU A 140 1.49 5.53 5.18
C LEU A 140 1.69 6.81 5.97
N ILE A 141 2.82 6.86 6.66
CA ILE A 141 3.22 8.01 7.48
C ILE A 141 4.49 8.59 6.85
N SER A 142 4.47 9.88 6.58
CA SER A 142 5.62 10.61 6.05
C SER A 142 5.78 12.00 6.66
N ASN A 143 6.97 12.61 6.53
CA ASN A 143 7.08 14.05 6.76
C ASN A 143 6.75 14.82 5.47
N VAL A 144 7.28 14.38 4.33
CA VAL A 144 7.07 15.05 3.04
C VAL A 144 6.78 14.03 1.96
N ILE A 145 5.72 14.28 1.21
CA ILE A 145 5.41 13.54 -0.01
C ILE A 145 5.10 14.55 -1.10
N LYS A 146 5.79 14.45 -2.22
CA LYS A 146 5.48 15.31 -3.35
C LYS A 146 4.20 14.81 -4.01
N ASP A 147 4.23 13.62 -4.61
CA ASP A 147 3.12 13.11 -5.40
C ASP A 147 2.61 11.78 -4.83
N VAL A 148 1.31 11.67 -4.61
CA VAL A 148 0.63 10.40 -4.28
C VAL A 148 -0.39 10.07 -5.34
N ARG A 149 -0.31 8.84 -5.85
CA ARG A 149 -1.33 8.25 -6.71
C ARG A 149 -1.77 6.93 -6.11
N LEU A 150 -2.99 6.89 -5.61
CA LEU A 150 -3.61 5.65 -5.18
C LEU A 150 -4.70 5.30 -6.17
N SER A 151 -4.68 4.06 -6.64
CA SER A 151 -5.79 3.54 -7.41
C SER A 151 -6.09 2.14 -6.94
N ASN A 152 -7.34 1.94 -6.50
CA ASN A 152 -7.78 0.66 -5.99
C ASN A 152 -9.05 0.22 -6.70
N THR A 153 -9.12 -1.07 -7.00
CA THR A 153 -10.33 -1.71 -7.51
C THR A 153 -10.73 -2.80 -6.53
N PHE A 154 -11.97 -2.75 -6.08
CA PHE A 154 -12.54 -3.68 -5.12
C PHE A 154 -13.69 -4.43 -5.75
N SER A 155 -13.70 -5.76 -5.57
CA SER A 155 -14.87 -6.60 -5.86
C SER A 155 -15.89 -6.45 -4.71
N ASN A 156 -16.33 -7.53 -4.07
CA ASN A 156 -17.35 -7.49 -3.01
C ASN A 156 -16.77 -7.74 -1.61
N ASP A 157 -17.53 -7.42 -0.57
CA ASP A 157 -17.23 -7.81 0.82
C ASP A 157 -15.87 -7.31 1.33
N VAL A 158 -15.51 -6.08 0.95
CA VAL A 158 -14.23 -5.49 1.36
C VAL A 158 -14.40 -4.58 2.56
N ASN A 159 -13.57 -4.83 3.58
CA ASN A 159 -13.28 -3.87 4.63
C ASN A 159 -11.90 -3.26 4.41
N PHE A 160 -11.87 -2.01 3.99
CA PHE A 160 -10.65 -1.29 3.66
C PHE A 160 -10.45 -0.10 4.59
N LEU A 161 -9.26 -0.08 5.20
CA LEU A 161 -8.81 0.98 6.07
C LEU A 161 -7.53 1.57 5.50
N HIS A 162 -7.53 2.88 5.24
CA HIS A 162 -6.33 3.54 4.73
C HIS A 162 -6.06 4.86 5.45
N TYR A 163 -4.85 4.99 5.95
CA TYR A 163 -4.34 6.20 6.59
C TYR A 163 -3.17 6.72 5.80
N LEU A 164 -3.31 7.94 5.27
CA LEU A 164 -2.25 8.68 4.65
C LEU A 164 -2.00 9.94 5.48
N ILE A 165 -0.88 9.95 6.19
CA ILE A 165 -0.51 11.02 7.09
C ILE A 165 0.82 11.59 6.59
N SER A 166 0.83 12.88 6.25
CA SER A 166 2.06 13.61 5.97
C SER A 166 2.04 14.98 6.60
N LYS A 167 3.19 15.62 6.83
CA LYS A 167 3.16 17.07 7.12
C LYS A 167 2.87 17.86 5.86
N VAL A 168 3.39 17.38 4.73
CA VAL A 168 3.24 18.03 3.42
C VAL A 168 2.89 16.99 2.37
N PHE A 169 1.80 17.25 1.66
CA PHE A 169 1.54 16.70 0.34
C PHE A 169 1.58 17.84 -0.67
N LYS A 170 2.21 17.61 -1.81
CA LYS A 170 2.03 18.51 -2.93
C LYS A 170 0.76 18.10 -3.69
N ASP A 171 0.80 16.95 -4.34
CA ASP A 171 -0.27 16.51 -5.23
C ASP A 171 -0.79 15.13 -4.80
N VAL A 172 -2.09 15.00 -4.55
CA VAL A 172 -2.73 13.71 -4.24
C VAL A 172 -3.82 13.40 -5.25
N LYS A 173 -3.74 12.20 -5.84
CA LYS A 173 -4.76 11.64 -6.71
C LYS A 173 -5.22 10.29 -6.18
N LEU A 174 -6.50 10.18 -5.84
CA LEU A 174 -7.15 8.93 -5.47
C LEU A 174 -8.17 8.56 -6.55
N LEU A 175 -8.10 7.32 -7.02
CA LEU A 175 -8.97 6.75 -8.05
C LEU A 175 -9.46 5.38 -7.57
N ASN A 176 -10.64 5.31 -6.96
CA ASN A 176 -11.15 4.03 -6.48
C ASN A 176 -12.41 3.60 -7.24
N SER A 177 -12.55 2.29 -7.42
CA SER A 177 -13.77 1.66 -7.91
C SER A 177 -14.15 0.55 -6.95
N PHE A 178 -15.41 0.57 -6.52
CA PHE A 178 -15.96 -0.28 -5.49
C PHE A 178 -17.10 -1.11 -6.07
N GLY A 179 -17.05 -2.43 -5.89
CA GLY A 179 -18.18 -3.34 -6.08
C GLY A 179 -19.21 -3.19 -4.96
N ASN A 180 -19.71 -4.29 -4.42
CA ASN A 180 -20.78 -4.28 -3.40
C ASN A 180 -20.26 -4.54 -1.97
N ASP A 181 -21.08 -4.23 -0.96
CA ASP A 181 -20.84 -4.59 0.44
C ASP A 181 -19.53 -4.05 1.02
N ILE A 182 -19.17 -2.83 0.61
CA ILE A 182 -17.89 -2.22 0.97
C ILE A 182 -18.01 -1.40 2.25
N LYS A 183 -17.09 -1.64 3.18
CA LYS A 183 -16.77 -0.72 4.28
C LYS A 183 -15.43 -0.08 3.99
N PHE A 184 -15.46 1.19 3.62
CA PHE A 184 -14.25 1.94 3.30
C PHE A 184 -14.08 3.09 4.27
N LEU A 185 -12.93 3.09 4.94
CA LEU A 185 -12.53 4.15 5.85
C LEU A 185 -11.20 4.73 5.41
N HIS A 186 -11.20 5.99 5.01
CA HIS A 186 -10.00 6.68 4.56
C HIS A 186 -9.75 7.97 5.32
N TYR A 187 -8.53 8.06 5.85
CA TYR A 187 -8.03 9.24 6.52
C TYR A 187 -6.87 9.81 5.72
N LEU A 188 -7.04 11.05 5.28
CA LEU A 188 -5.98 11.84 4.67
C LEU A 188 -5.73 13.05 5.55
N ILE A 189 -4.58 13.06 6.20
CA ILE A 189 -4.22 14.09 7.18
C ILE A 189 -2.95 14.77 6.73
N SER A 190 -3.00 16.09 6.58
CA SER A 190 -1.80 16.91 6.37
C SER A 190 -1.92 18.32 6.87
N LYS A 191 -0.76 18.90 7.17
CA LYS A 191 -0.68 20.33 7.42
C LYS A 191 -0.78 21.13 6.13
N VAL A 192 -0.22 20.61 5.03
CA VAL A 192 -0.18 21.31 3.75
C VAL A 192 -0.58 20.36 2.62
N PHE A 193 -1.49 20.82 1.78
CA PHE A 193 -1.85 20.29 0.47
C PHE A 193 -1.74 21.39 -0.56
N LYS A 194 -1.20 21.06 -1.74
CA LYS A 194 -1.38 21.92 -2.89
C LYS A 194 -2.65 21.49 -3.62
N ASP A 195 -2.63 20.32 -4.25
CA ASP A 195 -3.70 19.87 -5.14
C ASP A 195 -4.21 18.48 -4.70
N VAL A 196 -5.53 18.34 -4.50
CA VAL A 196 -6.19 17.06 -4.16
C VAL A 196 -7.23 16.73 -5.22
N LYS A 197 -7.19 15.50 -5.74
CA LYS A 197 -8.13 14.97 -6.73
C LYS A 197 -8.65 13.62 -6.30
N LEU A 198 -9.94 13.53 -6.00
CA LEU A 198 -10.61 12.31 -5.56
C LEU A 198 -11.69 11.92 -6.57
N PHE A 199 -11.55 10.73 -7.14
CA PHE A 199 -12.56 10.13 -8.00
C PHE A 199 -12.91 8.74 -7.48
N ASN A 200 -14.18 8.52 -7.15
CA ASN A 200 -14.64 7.20 -6.73
C ASN A 200 -15.89 6.78 -7.53
N SER A 201 -15.99 5.49 -7.85
CA SER A 201 -17.21 4.86 -8.32
C SER A 201 -17.67 3.79 -7.35
N PHE A 202 -18.96 3.75 -7.06
CA PHE A 202 -19.56 2.92 -6.02
C PHE A 202 -20.69 2.06 -6.58
N GLY A 203 -20.62 0.75 -6.35
CA GLY A 203 -21.74 -0.18 -6.46
C GLY A 203 -22.70 -0.07 -5.28
N ASN A 204 -23.29 -1.18 -4.85
CA ASN A 204 -24.35 -1.22 -3.84
C ASN A 204 -23.84 -1.47 -2.41
N ASP A 205 -24.66 -1.12 -1.41
CA ASP A 205 -24.43 -1.43 0.01
C ASP A 205 -23.11 -0.89 0.58
N ILE A 206 -22.77 0.33 0.16
CA ILE A 206 -21.49 0.96 0.52
C ILE A 206 -21.62 1.77 1.80
N LYS A 207 -20.70 1.55 2.73
CA LYS A 207 -20.40 2.45 3.85
C LYS A 207 -19.04 3.08 3.61
N PHE A 208 -19.06 4.32 3.14
CA PHE A 208 -17.86 5.08 2.85
C PHE A 208 -17.72 6.24 3.82
N LEU A 209 -16.62 6.27 4.57
CA LEU A 209 -16.23 7.40 5.40
C LEU A 209 -14.86 7.91 4.96
N HIS A 210 -14.82 9.18 4.62
CA HIS A 210 -13.60 9.82 4.16
C HIS A 210 -13.34 11.10 4.91
N LEU A 211 -12.34 11.07 5.79
CA LEU A 211 -11.93 12.19 6.61
C LEU A 211 -10.70 12.86 6.00
N LEU A 212 -10.89 14.10 5.59
CA LEU A 212 -9.84 15.01 5.12
C LEU A 212 -9.57 16.04 6.20
N ILE A 213 -8.40 15.98 6.84
CA ILE A 213 -7.94 17.01 7.78
C ILE A 213 -6.76 17.72 7.12
N LEU A 214 -7.03 18.91 6.58
CA LEU A 214 -6.11 19.64 5.72
C LEU A 214 -5.96 21.07 6.25
N ASN A 215 -4.81 21.45 6.82
CA ASN A 215 -4.69 22.82 7.35
C ASN A 215 -4.60 23.88 6.26
N ILE A 216 -3.83 23.65 5.20
CA ILE A 216 -3.63 24.58 4.09
C ILE A 216 -3.88 23.82 2.79
N ILE A 217 -4.72 24.34 1.92
CA ILE A 217 -5.11 23.72 0.64
C ILE A 217 -5.10 24.79 -0.45
N LYS A 218 -4.66 24.46 -1.66
CA LYS A 218 -4.85 25.32 -2.84
C LYS A 218 -6.04 24.91 -3.71
N ASP A 219 -6.13 23.64 -4.13
CA ASP A 219 -7.21 23.13 -5.00
C ASP A 219 -7.68 21.75 -4.53
N VAL A 220 -9.00 21.53 -4.54
CA VAL A 220 -9.64 20.25 -4.23
C VAL A 220 -10.69 19.98 -5.29
N ARG A 221 -10.58 18.81 -5.92
CA ARG A 221 -11.58 18.29 -6.87
C ARG A 221 -12.08 16.94 -6.40
N LEU A 222 -13.40 16.84 -6.27
CA LEU A 222 -14.10 15.65 -5.79
C LEU A 222 -15.13 15.26 -6.83
N SER A 223 -15.16 13.99 -7.19
CA SER A 223 -16.18 13.42 -8.07
C SER A 223 -16.48 12.01 -7.60
N ASN A 224 -17.75 11.73 -7.33
CA ASN A 224 -18.20 10.41 -6.95
C ASN A 224 -19.39 10.04 -7.84
N SER A 225 -19.43 8.79 -8.30
CA SER A 225 -20.60 8.19 -8.94
C SER A 225 -21.14 7.07 -8.06
N PHE A 226 -22.45 7.01 -7.91
CA PHE A 226 -23.12 6.09 -6.98
C PHE A 226 -24.21 5.31 -7.72
N ASP A 227 -24.27 4.01 -7.45
CA ASP A 227 -25.45 3.18 -7.68
C ASP A 227 -26.39 3.25 -6.45
N ASN A 228 -26.99 2.14 -6.01
CA ASN A 228 -28.01 2.15 -4.95
C ASN A 228 -27.42 1.94 -3.54
N ASP A 229 -28.18 2.33 -2.50
CA ASP A 229 -27.90 2.00 -1.09
C ASP A 229 -26.53 2.42 -0.54
N VAL A 230 -26.02 3.57 -1.02
CA VAL A 230 -24.76 4.14 -0.56
C VAL A 230 -24.94 5.06 0.65
N LYS A 231 -24.32 4.70 1.77
CA LYS A 231 -24.09 5.58 2.92
C LYS A 231 -22.70 6.22 2.81
N PHE A 232 -22.69 7.43 2.27
CA PHE A 232 -21.49 8.23 2.08
C PHE A 232 -21.39 9.34 3.13
N SER A 233 -20.25 9.43 3.80
CA SER A 233 -19.88 10.56 4.65
C SER A 233 -18.49 11.04 4.26
N GLN A 234 -18.39 12.33 3.93
CA GLN A 234 -17.12 12.99 3.73
C GLN A 234 -17.05 14.19 4.65
N GLN A 235 -16.02 14.23 5.48
CA GLN A 235 -15.75 15.35 6.35
C GLN A 235 -14.45 16.00 5.89
N LEU A 236 -14.55 17.27 5.53
CA LEU A 236 -13.40 18.12 5.22
C LEU A 236 -13.27 19.13 6.35
N THR A 237 -12.17 19.04 7.08
CA THR A 237 -11.77 20.06 8.04
C THR A 237 -10.58 20.79 7.45
N SER A 238 -10.78 22.06 7.13
CA SER A 238 -9.71 22.91 6.62
C SER A 238 -9.79 24.33 7.10
N ASN A 239 -8.62 24.90 7.42
CA ASN A 239 -8.47 26.34 7.57
C ASN A 239 -8.15 26.90 6.19
N ILE A 240 -9.17 27.33 5.44
CA ILE A 240 -8.94 27.98 4.15
C ILE A 240 -8.29 29.34 4.46
N ILE A 241 -7.04 29.55 4.00
CA ILE A 241 -6.32 30.83 4.04
C ILE A 241 -6.21 31.33 2.61
#